data_AF-A0A967KR64-F1
#
_entry.id   AF-A0A967KR64-F1
#
_cell.length_a   1.000
_cell.length_b   1.000
_cell.length_c   1.000
_cell.angle_alpha   90.00
_cell.angle_beta   90.00
_cell.angle_gamma   90.00
#
_symmetry.space_group_name_H-M   'P 1'
#
loop_
_entity.id
_entity.type
_entity.pdbx_description
1 polymer ?
#
loop_
_entity_poly.entity_id
_entity_poly.type
_entity_poly.pdbx_seq_one_letter_code
_entity_poly.pdbx_strand_id
1 'polypeptide(L)'
;MYDLKIDEYFSWFVVALVPFLIFLAGAQDFIGVIGFTGAIFGGTNGILMSLMYLKLRKKKKPLHPILKWPRFVPYLVMLVFGLGIVYEVIYQLLT
;
A
#
# COMPACT_ATOMS: atom_id res chain seq x y z
N MET A 1 5.20 -7.66 6.61
CA MET A 1 4.80 -7.80 8.02
C MET A 1 4.15 -9.15 8.36
N TYR A 2 3.49 -9.86 7.44
CA TYR A 2 3.19 -11.30 7.66
C TYR A 2 3.67 -12.22 6.52
N ASP A 3 3.76 -11.72 5.28
CA ASP A 3 4.18 -12.54 4.13
C ASP A 3 5.70 -12.76 4.01
N LEU A 4 6.53 -11.84 4.52
CA LEU A 4 7.98 -11.87 4.30
C LEU A 4 8.74 -12.85 5.22
N LYS A 5 8.07 -13.61 6.10
CA LYS A 5 8.69 -14.51 7.09
C LYS A 5 9.84 -13.86 7.90
N ILE A 6 9.76 -12.55 8.12
CA ILE A 6 10.72 -11.79 8.91
C ILE A 6 10.28 -11.83 10.39
N ASP A 7 11.25 -11.86 11.30
CA ASP A 7 11.02 -11.79 12.74
C ASP A 7 10.22 -10.52 13.13
N GLU A 8 9.37 -10.64 14.14
CA GLU A 8 8.45 -9.57 14.55
C GLU A 8 9.21 -8.32 15.02
N TYR A 9 10.27 -8.50 15.81
CA TYR A 9 11.06 -7.39 16.34
C TYR A 9 11.80 -6.66 15.22
N PHE A 10 12.35 -7.42 14.26
CA PHE A 10 13.02 -6.84 13.11
C PHE A 10 12.03 -6.10 12.19
N SER A 11 10.83 -6.65 12.00
CA SER A 11 9.77 -6.00 11.21
C SER A 11 9.34 -4.67 11.82
N TRP A 12 9.19 -4.63 13.15
CA TRP A 12 8.83 -3.40 13.85
C TRP A 12 9.91 -2.34 13.72
N PHE A 13 11.18 -2.73 13.90
CA PHE A 13 12.32 -1.84 13.75
C PHE A 13 12.40 -1.25 12.34
N VAL A 14 12.31 -2.09 11.30
CA VAL A 14 12.38 -1.64 9.91
C VAL A 14 11.25 -0.67 9.57
N VAL A 15 10.02 -0.95 10.03
CA VAL A 15 8.86 -0.09 9.74
C VAL A 15 8.95 1.26 10.43
N ALA A 16 9.40 1.30 11.70
CA ALA A 16 9.59 2.57 12.40
C ALA A 16 10.77 3.38 11.84
N LEU A 17 11.78 2.70 11.30
CA LEU A 17 13.00 3.33 10.78
C LEU A 17 12.73 4.08 9.46
N VAL A 18 11.78 3.67 8.63
CA VAL A 18 11.45 4.39 7.37
C VAL A 18 11.02 5.84 7.61
N PRO A 19 9.94 6.15 8.37
CA PRO A 19 9.55 7.54 8.63
C PRO A 19 10.62 8.30 9.42
N PHE A 20 11.37 7.62 10.30
CA PHE A 20 12.49 8.25 11.01
C PHE A 20 13.60 8.73 10.05
N LEU A 21 14.00 7.92 9.07
CA LEU A 21 14.99 8.33 8.07
C LEU A 21 14.49 9.49 7.19
N ILE A 22 13.20 9.48 6.82
CA ILE A 22 12.61 10.57 6.02
C ILE A 22 12.61 11.88 6.83
N PHE A 23 12.27 11.81 8.12
CA PHE A 23 12.36 12.97 9.02
C PHE A 23 13.80 13.50 9.12
N LEU A 24 14.80 12.62 9.29
CA LEU A 24 16.22 13.01 9.33
C LEU A 24 16.71 13.60 8.01
N ALA A 25 16.12 13.22 6.87
CA ALA A 25 16.45 13.76 5.56
C ALA A 25 15.97 15.21 5.34
N GLY A 26 15.31 15.81 6.32
CA GLY A 26 14.91 17.22 6.30
C GLY A 26 13.41 17.44 6.18
N ALA A 27 12.58 16.39 6.21
CA ALA A 27 11.13 16.55 6.29
C ALA A 27 10.74 17.02 7.70
N GLN A 28 10.41 18.30 7.85
CA GLN A 28 10.15 18.92 9.16
C GLN A 28 8.74 18.67 9.70
N ASP A 29 7.83 18.15 8.88
CA ASP A 29 6.47 17.82 9.29
C ASP A 29 6.29 16.30 9.49
N PHE A 30 6.16 15.90 10.76
CA PHE A 30 5.90 14.52 11.14
C PHE A 30 4.59 13.97 10.54
N ILE A 31 3.55 14.80 10.45
CA ILE A 31 2.24 14.39 9.91
C ILE A 31 2.39 14.12 8.42
N GLY A 32 3.07 15.01 7.70
CA GLY A 32 3.42 14.82 6.29
C GLY A 32 4.21 13.53 6.05
N VAL A 33 5.22 13.23 6.85
CA VAL A 33 6.04 12.02 6.68
C VAL A 33 5.23 10.73 6.89
N ILE A 34 4.39 10.70 7.93
CA ILE A 34 3.53 9.53 8.17
C ILE A 34 2.44 9.41 7.10
N GLY A 35 1.85 10.52 6.66
CA GLY A 35 0.90 10.57 5.56
C GLY A 35 1.49 10.00 4.27
N PHE A 36 2.67 10.49 3.88
CA PHE A 36 3.41 10.04 2.70
C PHE A 36 3.75 8.55 2.76
N THR A 37 4.34 8.11 3.88
CA THR A 37 4.70 6.71 4.09
C THR A 37 3.44 5.84 4.05
N GLY A 38 2.38 6.24 4.75
CA GLY A 38 1.09 5.54 4.78
C GLY A 38 0.43 5.42 3.40
N ALA A 39 0.42 6.49 2.60
CA ALA A 39 -0.14 6.50 1.26
C ALA A 39 0.61 5.55 0.31
N ILE A 40 1.95 5.57 0.33
CA ILE A 40 2.77 4.70 -0.52
C ILE A 40 2.59 3.25 -0.12
N PHE A 41 2.85 2.91 1.15
CA PHE A 41 2.82 1.50 1.59
C PHE A 41 1.39 0.95 1.60
N GLY A 42 0.42 1.73 2.08
CA GLY A 42 -0.99 1.36 2.09
C GLY A 42 -1.57 1.22 0.68
N GLY A 43 -1.30 2.19 -0.20
CA GLY A 43 -1.74 2.15 -1.59
C GLY A 43 -1.14 0.99 -2.37
N THR A 44 0.16 0.75 -2.19
CA THR A 44 0.85 -0.41 -2.79
C THR A 44 0.23 -1.72 -2.31
N ASN A 45 -0.08 -1.85 -1.02
CA ASN A 45 -0.72 -3.05 -0.48
C ASN A 45 -2.13 -3.28 -1.04
N GLY A 46 -2.93 -2.21 -1.20
CA GLY A 46 -4.24 -2.27 -1.85
C GLY A 46 -4.18 -2.70 -3.32
N ILE A 47 -3.15 -2.25 -4.05
CA ILE A 47 -2.88 -2.69 -5.43
C ILE A 47 -2.45 -4.17 -5.46
N LEU A 48 -1.54 -4.58 -4.58
CA LEU A 48 -1.10 -5.99 -4.49
C LEU A 48 -2.26 -6.94 -4.18
N MET A 49 -3.13 -6.59 -3.23
CA MET A 49 -4.33 -7.37 -2.92
C MET A 49 -5.26 -7.48 -4.14
N SER A 50 -5.44 -6.39 -4.89
CA SER A 50 -6.26 -6.38 -6.12
C SER A 50 -5.65 -7.26 -7.23
N LEU A 51 -4.33 -7.26 -7.39
CA LEU A 51 -3.61 -8.15 -8.31
C LEU A 51 -3.70 -9.61 -7.89
N MET A 52 -3.58 -9.91 -6.59
CA MET A 52 -3.78 -11.25 -6.05
C MET A 52 -5.20 -11.76 -6.35
N TYR A 53 -6.21 -10.91 -6.17
CA TYR A 53 -7.59 -11.24 -6.53
C TYR A 53 -7.73 -11.57 -8.03
N LEU A 54 -7.15 -10.76 -8.92
CA LEU A 54 -7.16 -11.03 -10.35
C LEU A 54 -6.42 -12.33 -10.71
N LYS A 55 -5.29 -12.62 -10.05
CA LYS A 55 -4.52 -13.86 -10.24
C LYS A 55 -5.29 -15.09 -9.78
N LEU A 56 -6.01 -15.00 -8.66
CA LEU A 56 -6.88 -16.06 -8.15
C LEU A 56 -8.04 -16.35 -9.09
N ARG A 57 -8.64 -15.31 -9.71
CA ARG A 57 -9.71 -15.49 -10.70
C ARG A 57 -9.27 -16.18 -12.00
N LYS A 58 -8.01 -15.99 -12.41
CA LYS A 58 -7.45 -16.65 -13.59
C LYS A 58 -7.20 -18.15 -13.35
N LYS A 59 -6.86 -18.54 -12.12
CA LYS A 59 -6.82 -19.94 -11.73
C LYS A 59 -8.27 -20.41 -11.59
N LYS A 60 -8.74 -21.30 -12.48
CA LYS A 60 -10.12 -21.86 -12.51
C LYS A 60 -10.51 -22.70 -11.26
N LYS A 61 -9.95 -22.39 -10.09
CA LYS A 61 -10.35 -22.98 -8.80
C LYS A 61 -11.67 -22.33 -8.36
N PRO A 62 -12.56 -23.06 -7.67
CA PRO A 62 -13.78 -22.48 -7.14
C PRO A 62 -13.39 -21.34 -6.18
N LEU A 63 -13.73 -20.10 -6.55
CA LEU A 63 -13.63 -18.99 -5.61
C LEU A 63 -14.74 -19.14 -4.58
N HIS A 64 -14.41 -18.82 -3.33
CA HIS A 64 -15.39 -18.73 -2.26
C HIS A 64 -16.54 -17.79 -2.68
N PRO A 65 -17.82 -18.07 -2.35
CA PRO A 65 -18.96 -17.26 -2.79
C PRO A 65 -18.82 -15.76 -2.49
N ILE A 66 -18.20 -15.43 -1.36
CA ILE A 66 -17.90 -14.07 -0.89
C ILE A 66 -16.93 -13.31 -1.81
N LEU A 67 -16.12 -14.03 -2.60
CA LEU A 67 -15.15 -13.45 -3.53
C LEU A 67 -15.70 -13.27 -4.96
N LYS A 68 -17.01 -13.42 -5.19
CA LYS A 68 -17.63 -13.16 -6.51
C LYS A 68 -17.93 -11.67 -6.72
N TRP A 69 -16.88 -10.88 -6.93
CA TRP A 69 -16.99 -9.46 -7.24
C TRP A 69 -16.99 -9.22 -8.76
N PRO A 70 -17.66 -8.16 -9.24
CA PRO A 70 -17.65 -7.81 -10.66
C PRO A 70 -16.23 -7.48 -11.14
N ARG A 71 -15.97 -7.73 -12.44
CA ARG A 71 -14.61 -7.66 -13.00
C ARG A 71 -13.96 -6.28 -12.86
N PHE A 72 -14.75 -5.21 -12.83
CA PHE A 72 -14.26 -3.83 -12.80
C PHE A 72 -13.77 -3.38 -11.42
N VAL A 73 -14.26 -3.99 -10.34
CA VAL A 73 -13.96 -3.56 -8.95
C VAL A 73 -12.46 -3.55 -8.65
N PRO A 74 -11.69 -4.63 -8.88
CA PRO A 74 -10.25 -4.59 -8.61
C PRO A 74 -9.52 -3.51 -9.42
N TYR A 75 -9.97 -3.22 -10.65
CA TYR A 75 -9.38 -2.14 -11.45
C TYR A 75 -9.71 -0.75 -10.87
N LEU A 76 -10.95 -0.55 -10.39
CA LEU A 76 -11.35 0.68 -9.73
C LEU A 76 -10.55 0.89 -8.43
N VAL A 77 -10.38 -0.16 -7.63
CA VAL A 77 -9.58 -0.11 -6.39
C VAL A 77 -8.12 0.25 -6.70
N MET A 78 -7.51 -0.41 -7.70
CA MET A 78 -6.15 -0.06 -8.15
C MET A 78 -6.04 1.39 -8.62
N LEU A 79 -7.06 1.89 -9.32
CA LEU A 79 -7.10 3.27 -9.80
C LEU A 79 -7.18 4.26 -8.62
N VAL A 80 -8.07 4.03 -7.65
CA VAL A 80 -8.22 4.90 -6.47
C VAL A 80 -6.92 4.95 -5.66
N PHE A 81 -6.30 3.79 -5.39
CA PHE A 81 -5.02 3.77 -4.68
C PHE A 81 -3.89 4.39 -5.50
N GLY A 82 -3.84 4.17 -6.82
CA GLY A 82 -2.86 4.79 -7.70
C GLY A 82 -2.99 6.32 -7.73
N LEU A 83 -4.22 6.84 -7.85
CA LEU A 83 -4.48 8.27 -7.76
C LEU A 83 -4.13 8.85 -6.40
N GLY A 84 -4.44 8.13 -5.31
CA GLY A 84 -4.07 8.55 -3.96
C GLY A 84 -2.56 8.70 -3.77
N ILE A 85 -1.77 7.74 -4.28
CA ILE A 85 -0.30 7.84 -4.25
C ILE A 85 0.19 9.05 -5.07
N VAL A 86 -0.34 9.24 -6.28
CA VAL A 86 0.05 10.37 -7.14
C VAL A 86 -0.30 11.71 -6.49
N TYR A 87 -1.49 11.81 -5.90
CA TYR A 87 -1.94 13.01 -5.20
C TYR A 87 -1.01 13.34 -4.01
N GLU A 88 -0.70 12.35 -3.18
CA GLU A 88 0.18 12.54 -2.02
C GLU A 88 1.58 12.99 -2.43
N VAL A 89 2.15 12.37 -3.48
CA VAL A 89 3.47 12.74 -4.01
C VAL A 89 3.47 14.17 -4.54
N ILE A 90 2.44 14.58 -5.29
CA ILE A 90 2.34 15.95 -5.79
C ILE A 90 2.17 16.94 -4.64
N TYR A 91 1.32 16.64 -3.66
CA TYR A 91 1.06 17.49 -2.51
C TYR A 91 2.33 17.76 -1.69
N GLN A 92 3.12 16.71 -1.43
CA GLN A 92 4.41 16.79 -0.74
C GLN A 92 5.50 17.52 -1.55
N LEU A 93 5.45 17.46 -2.89
CA LEU A 93 6.42 18.17 -3.73
C LEU A 93 6.10 19.67 -3.89
N LEU A 94 4.83 20.05 -3.77
CA LEU A 94 4.37 21.43 -3.99
C LEU A 94 4.34 22.28 -2.70
N THR A 95 4.46 21.66 -1.52
CA THR A 95 4.38 22.29 -0.20
C THR A 95 5.71 22.22 0.52
#